data_AF-A0A7S3P0M2-F1
#
_entry.id   AF-A0A7S3P0M2-F1
#
_cell.length_a   1.000
_cell.length_b   1.000
_cell.length_c   1.000
_cell.angle_alpha   90.00
_cell.angle_beta   90.00
_cell.angle_gamma   90.00
#
_symmetry.space_group_name_H-M   'P 1'
#
loop_
_entity.id
_entity.type
_entity.pdbx_description
1 polymer ?
#
loop_
_entity_poly.entity_id
_entity_poly.type
_entity_poly.pdbx_seq_one_letter_code
_entity_poly.pdbx_strand_id
1 'polypeptide(L)'
;KMFSTILLYSLYFLIAYVVYLGYLAILKPFLFWLKYRSYKNVYTYPYFIPIFGDLWYHLNDMKNNRAHYKHKLDYADDWNKHDLKVRNEGINCVLQIISNKAIEEFVAYQPTKIDNIIEYRGITKCVPHGFINAQTTKKTFERRKLFTNLLNLN
;
A
#
# COMPACT_ATOMS: atom_id res chain seq x y z
N LYS A 1 25.80 34.22 24.23
CA LYS A 1 26.56 33.22 23.44
C LYS A 1 25.94 31.82 23.51
N MET A 2 25.67 31.26 24.70
CA MET A 2 25.04 29.93 24.82
C MET A 2 23.64 29.85 24.18
N PHE A 3 22.81 30.89 24.37
CA PHE A 3 21.46 30.96 23.79
C PHE A 3 21.45 31.00 22.25
N SER A 4 22.39 31.74 21.64
CA SER A 4 22.51 31.81 20.17
C SER A 4 22.96 30.48 19.56
N THR A 5 23.81 29.74 20.28
CA THR A 5 24.25 28.40 19.87
C THR A 5 23.12 27.37 19.92
N ILE A 6 22.29 27.38 20.97
CA ILE A 6 21.12 26.50 21.08
C ILE A 6 20.11 26.81 19.95
N LEU A 7 19.80 28.08 19.71
CA LEU A 7 18.90 28.51 18.64
C LEU A 7 19.40 28.03 17.26
N LEU A 8 20.71 28.15 17.01
CA LEU A 8 21.33 27.70 15.77
C LEU A 8 21.15 26.18 15.58
N TYR A 9 21.42 25.37 16.62
CA TYR A 9 21.25 23.92 16.55
C TYR A 9 19.78 23.51 16.36
N SER A 10 18.84 24.18 17.03
CA SER A 10 17.41 23.95 16.82
C SER A 10 16.97 24.26 15.38
N LEU A 11 17.51 25.33 14.78
CA LEU A 11 17.22 25.68 13.39
C LEU A 11 17.80 24.64 12.42
N TYR A 12 19.05 24.20 12.62
CA TYR A 12 19.66 23.13 11.83
C TYR A 12 18.85 21.83 11.91
N PHE A 13 18.41 21.46 13.11
CA PHE A 13 17.56 20.29 13.30
C PHE A 13 16.23 20.42 12.56
N LEU A 14 15.57 21.58 12.66
CA LEU A 14 14.32 21.84 11.95
C LEU A 14 14.50 21.74 10.43
N ILE A 15 15.56 22.34 9.89
CA ILE A 15 15.87 22.28 8.45
C ILE A 15 16.13 20.83 8.03
N ALA A 16 16.96 20.10 8.77
CA ALA A 16 17.25 18.69 8.49
C ALA A 16 15.97 17.84 8.52
N TYR A 17 15.06 18.10 9.47
CA TYR A 17 13.78 17.42 9.58
C TYR A 17 12.85 17.72 8.40
N VAL A 18 12.76 18.99 7.97
CA VAL A 18 11.97 19.39 6.80
C VAL A 18 12.52 18.75 5.52
N VAL A 19 13.84 18.71 5.35
CA VAL A 19 14.50 18.03 4.22
C VAL A 19 14.19 16.53 4.24
N TYR A 20 14.25 15.90 5.41
CA TYR A 20 13.92 14.48 5.57
C TYR A 20 12.46 14.18 5.26
N LEU A 21 11.52 15.02 5.71
CA LEU A 21 10.10 14.89 5.35
C LEU A 21 9.88 15.06 3.84
N GLY A 22 10.56 16.02 3.20
CA GLY A 22 10.53 16.20 1.75
C GLY A 22 11.07 14.97 1.00
N TYR A 23 12.16 14.37 1.51
CA TYR A 23 12.69 13.11 0.98
C TYR A 23 11.65 11.98 1.05
N LEU A 24 11.00 11.79 2.19
CA LEU A 24 10.01 10.73 2.39
C LEU A 24 8.73 10.93 1.59
N ALA A 25 8.23 12.17 1.52
CA ALA A 25 6.93 12.49 0.94
C ALA A 25 6.98 12.73 -0.59
N ILE A 26 8.14 13.14 -1.11
CA ILE A 26 8.29 13.54 -2.52
C ILE A 26 9.33 12.66 -3.21
N LEU A 27 10.59 12.68 -2.75
CA LEU A 27 11.69 12.06 -3.50
C LEU A 27 11.54 10.54 -3.59
N LYS A 28 11.30 9.86 -2.46
CA LYS A 28 11.13 8.40 -2.43
C LYS A 28 9.96 7.93 -3.32
N PRO A 29 8.73 8.50 -3.21
CA PRO A 29 7.63 8.14 -4.12
C PRO A 29 7.88 8.48 -5.58
N PHE A 30 8.57 9.59 -5.86
CA PHE A 30 8.94 9.97 -7.23
C PHE A 30 9.90 8.95 -7.85
N LEU A 31 10.96 8.58 -7.15
CA LEU A 31 11.91 7.55 -7.61
C LEU A 31 11.24 6.19 -7.78
N PHE A 32 10.30 5.84 -6.89
CA PHE A 32 9.52 4.62 -7.03
C PHE A 32 8.65 4.64 -8.30
N TRP A 33 7.90 5.71 -8.53
CA TRP A 33 7.10 5.89 -9.74
C TRP A 33 7.98 5.82 -10.99
N LEU A 34 9.12 6.53 -11.00
CA LEU A 34 10.04 6.56 -12.13
C LEU A 34 10.60 5.17 -12.43
N LYS A 35 11.01 4.43 -11.39
CA LYS A 35 11.50 3.05 -11.52
C LYS A 35 10.46 2.15 -12.17
N TYR A 36 9.21 2.20 -11.73
CA TYR A 36 8.19 1.27 -12.20
C TYR A 36 7.53 1.66 -13.52
N ARG A 37 7.63 2.93 -13.92
CA ARG A 37 7.15 3.42 -15.21
C ARG A 37 7.82 2.75 -16.41
N SER A 38 9.04 2.24 -16.27
CA SER A 38 9.76 1.56 -17.36
C SER A 38 9.28 0.13 -17.63
N TYR A 39 8.46 -0.45 -16.76
CA TYR A 39 8.01 -1.84 -16.87
C TYR A 39 6.67 -1.93 -17.60
N LYS A 40 6.62 -2.70 -18.68
CA LYS A 40 5.42 -2.82 -19.54
C LYS A 40 4.19 -3.40 -18.82
N ASN A 41 4.39 -4.31 -17.86
CA ASN A 41 3.30 -4.96 -17.14
C ASN A 41 2.87 -4.18 -15.88
N VAL A 42 3.41 -2.97 -15.69
CA VAL A 42 3.11 -2.13 -14.53
C VAL A 42 2.43 -0.84 -14.99
N TYR A 43 1.17 -0.68 -14.61
CA TYR A 43 0.46 0.56 -14.80
C TYR A 43 1.01 1.64 -13.86
N THR A 44 1.34 2.78 -14.44
CA THR A 44 1.64 4.02 -13.71
C THR A 44 0.78 5.13 -14.27
N TYR A 45 0.36 6.08 -13.43
CA TYR A 45 -0.29 7.27 -13.94
C TYR A 45 0.68 8.06 -14.85
N PRO A 46 0.17 8.75 -15.88
CA PRO A 46 1.00 9.54 -16.80
C PRO A 46 1.84 10.61 -16.10
N TYR A 47 1.31 11.15 -14.99
CA TYR A 47 1.96 12.17 -14.18
C TYR A 47 2.10 11.70 -12.74
N PHE A 48 3.21 12.12 -12.10
CA PHE A 48 3.43 11.87 -10.69
C PHE A 48 2.59 12.83 -9.83
N ILE A 49 1.77 12.26 -8.94
CA ILE A 49 0.98 13.02 -7.97
C ILE A 49 1.63 12.83 -6.59
N PRO A 50 2.33 13.83 -6.05
CA PRO A 50 3.01 13.72 -4.76
C PRO A 50 1.99 13.55 -3.63
N ILE A 51 2.33 12.71 -2.64
CA ILE A 51 1.58 12.49 -1.39
C ILE A 51 0.20 11.85 -1.58
N PHE A 52 -0.62 12.32 -2.51
CA PHE A 52 -2.01 11.88 -2.63
C PHE A 52 -2.18 10.67 -3.54
N GLY A 53 -1.44 10.57 -4.66
CA GLY A 53 -1.59 9.48 -5.62
C GLY A 53 -3.04 9.14 -5.95
N ASP A 54 -3.51 7.96 -5.55
CA ASP A 54 -4.90 7.50 -5.75
C ASP A 54 -5.94 8.33 -4.98
N LEU A 55 -5.58 8.83 -3.79
CA LEU A 55 -6.45 9.68 -2.98
C LEU A 55 -6.83 10.97 -3.71
N TRP A 56 -5.96 11.47 -4.58
CA TRP A 56 -6.26 12.66 -5.39
C TRP A 56 -7.47 12.43 -6.31
N TYR A 57 -7.51 11.28 -6.99
CA TYR A 57 -8.64 10.92 -7.87
C TYR A 57 -9.93 10.75 -7.07
N HIS A 58 -9.83 10.14 -5.88
CA HIS A 58 -10.97 10.05 -4.97
C HIS A 58 -11.51 11.43 -4.57
N LEU A 59 -10.64 12.35 -4.14
CA LEU A 59 -11.03 13.70 -3.74
C LEU A 59 -11.63 14.48 -4.91
N ASN A 60 -11.08 14.30 -6.11
CA ASN A 60 -11.60 14.95 -7.31
C ASN A 60 -12.97 14.38 -7.71
N ASP A 61 -13.18 13.06 -7.62
CA ASP A 61 -14.49 12.46 -7.87
C ASP A 61 -15.55 12.99 -6.88
N MET A 62 -15.22 13.05 -5.58
CA MET A 62 -16.13 13.62 -4.57
C MET A 62 -16.46 15.09 -4.84
N LYS A 63 -15.45 15.90 -5.19
CA LYS A 63 -15.64 17.31 -5.54
C LYS A 63 -16.59 17.48 -6.73
N ASN A 64 -16.57 16.53 -7.66
CA ASN A 64 -17.41 16.53 -8.86
C ASN A 64 -18.74 15.77 -8.67
N ASN A 65 -19.14 15.47 -7.44
CA ASN A 65 -20.35 14.67 -7.12
C ASN A 65 -20.40 13.30 -7.83
N ARG A 66 -19.24 12.69 -8.07
CA ARG A 66 -19.11 11.33 -8.61
C ARG A 66 -18.94 10.33 -7.46
N ALA A 67 -19.39 9.09 -7.68
CA ALA A 67 -19.24 8.02 -6.71
C ALA A 67 -17.77 7.72 -6.39
N HIS A 68 -17.49 7.28 -5.16
CA HIS A 68 -16.14 7.04 -4.60
C HIS A 68 -15.21 6.20 -5.49
N TYR A 69 -15.75 5.28 -6.30
CA TYR A 69 -14.97 4.37 -7.15
C TYR A 69 -15.08 4.67 -8.65
N LYS A 70 -15.61 5.82 -9.03
CA LYS A 70 -15.89 6.10 -10.44
C LYS A 70 -14.60 6.15 -11.27
N HIS A 71 -13.54 6.80 -10.79
CA HIS A 71 -12.23 6.76 -11.46
C HIS A 71 -11.70 5.34 -11.70
N LYS A 72 -11.98 4.35 -10.82
CA LYS A 72 -11.54 2.97 -11.04
C LYS A 72 -12.23 2.35 -12.26
N LEU A 73 -13.51 2.65 -12.45
CA LEU A 73 -14.24 2.23 -13.65
C LEU A 73 -13.70 2.94 -14.88
N ASP A 74 -13.41 4.24 -14.78
CA ASP A 74 -12.91 5.02 -15.91
C ASP A 74 -11.52 4.53 -16.39
N TYR A 75 -10.68 4.03 -15.49
CA TYR A 75 -9.35 3.48 -15.83
C TYR A 75 -9.33 1.95 -16.00
N ALA A 76 -10.46 1.26 -15.86
CA ALA A 76 -10.50 -0.21 -15.85
C ALA A 76 -9.91 -0.81 -17.15
N ASP A 77 -10.25 -0.25 -18.30
CA ASP A 77 -9.77 -0.73 -19.61
C ASP A 77 -8.25 -0.61 -19.75
N ASP A 78 -7.64 0.40 -19.14
CA ASP A 78 -6.19 0.56 -19.13
C ASP A 78 -5.53 -0.34 -18.09
N TRP A 79 -6.12 -0.47 -16.90
CA TRP A 79 -5.59 -1.32 -15.85
C TRP A 79 -5.62 -2.80 -16.27
N ASN A 80 -6.66 -3.25 -16.95
CA ASN A 80 -6.79 -4.64 -17.42
C ASN A 80 -5.69 -5.08 -18.40
N LYS A 81 -4.94 -4.14 -18.98
CA LYS A 81 -3.78 -4.43 -19.86
C LYS A 81 -2.48 -4.72 -19.08
N HIS A 82 -2.51 -4.60 -17.76
CA HIS A 82 -1.32 -4.65 -16.90
C HIS A 82 -1.56 -5.62 -15.73
N ASP A 83 -0.47 -6.19 -15.20
CA ASP A 83 -0.53 -7.12 -14.07
C ASP A 83 -0.49 -6.40 -12.72
N LEU A 84 0.27 -5.31 -12.68
CA LEU A 84 0.55 -4.54 -11.48
C LEU A 84 0.22 -3.07 -11.70
N LYS A 85 -0.03 -2.36 -10.61
CA LYS A 85 -0.22 -0.91 -10.58
C LYS A 85 0.65 -0.29 -9.49
N VAL A 86 1.30 0.82 -9.79
CA VAL A 86 1.94 1.65 -8.75
C VAL A 86 0.89 2.45 -8.00
N ARG A 87 0.90 2.31 -6.67
CA ARG A 87 0.10 3.10 -5.74
C ARG A 87 1.02 3.86 -4.79
N ASN A 88 0.99 5.18 -4.88
CA ASN A 88 1.73 6.08 -4.00
C ASN A 88 0.74 6.78 -3.08
N GLU A 89 0.66 6.37 -1.82
CA GLU A 89 -0.22 6.98 -0.82
C GLU A 89 0.57 7.45 0.39
N GLY A 90 0.65 8.77 0.54
CA GLY A 90 1.52 9.44 1.49
C GLY A 90 2.99 9.06 1.26
N ILE A 91 3.60 8.50 2.30
CA ILE A 91 4.98 8.00 2.30
C ILE A 91 5.09 6.52 1.85
N ASN A 92 3.95 5.86 1.63
CA ASN A 92 3.88 4.45 1.29
C ASN A 92 3.80 4.30 -0.22
N CYS A 93 4.79 3.61 -0.79
CA CYS A 93 4.87 3.28 -2.20
C CYS A 93 4.69 1.78 -2.33
N VAL A 94 3.63 1.34 -3.00
CA VAL A 94 3.21 -0.06 -3.05
C VAL A 94 2.94 -0.46 -4.49
N LEU A 95 3.28 -1.70 -4.84
CA LEU A 95 2.78 -2.36 -6.04
C LEU A 95 1.50 -3.09 -5.68
N GLN A 96 0.39 -2.66 -6.29
CA GLN A 96 -0.88 -3.33 -6.19
C GLN A 96 -1.03 -4.32 -7.35
N ILE A 97 -1.41 -5.55 -7.04
CA ILE A 97 -1.75 -6.55 -8.06
C ILE A 97 -3.16 -6.25 -8.56
N ILE A 98 -3.34 -6.21 -9.88
CA ILE A 98 -4.61 -5.82 -10.52
C ILE A 98 -5.14 -6.84 -11.54
N SER A 99 -4.31 -7.73 -12.09
CA SER A 99 -4.79 -8.81 -12.97
C SER A 99 -5.07 -10.09 -12.18
N ASN A 100 -6.13 -10.82 -12.56
CA ASN A 100 -6.46 -12.11 -11.95
C ASN A 100 -5.32 -13.12 -12.08
N LYS A 101 -4.66 -13.15 -13.24
CA LYS A 101 -3.50 -13.99 -13.49
C LYS A 101 -2.37 -13.71 -12.50
N ALA A 102 -2.03 -12.45 -12.28
CA ALA A 102 -0.98 -12.08 -11.34
C ALA A 102 -1.38 -12.34 -9.88
N ILE A 103 -2.68 -12.27 -9.55
CA ILE A 103 -3.20 -12.66 -8.23
C ILE A 103 -3.00 -14.17 -8.03
N GLU A 104 -3.38 -15.01 -8.99
CA GLU A 104 -3.23 -16.46 -8.92
C GLU A 104 -1.74 -16.85 -8.77
N GLU A 105 -0.88 -16.25 -9.58
CA GLU A 105 0.57 -16.46 -9.53
C GLU A 105 1.15 -16.01 -8.18
N PHE A 106 0.79 -14.82 -7.71
CA PHE A 106 1.22 -14.33 -6.40
C PHE A 106 0.77 -15.24 -5.26
N VAL A 107 -0.49 -15.68 -5.27
CA VAL A 107 -1.04 -16.61 -4.27
C VAL A 107 -0.32 -17.96 -4.31
N ALA A 108 0.04 -18.46 -5.50
CA ALA A 108 0.83 -19.68 -5.64
C ALA A 108 2.26 -19.53 -5.07
N TYR A 109 2.84 -18.32 -5.17
CA TYR A 109 4.15 -18.01 -4.60
C TYR A 109 4.13 -17.65 -3.13
N GLN A 110 2.97 -17.29 -2.57
CA GLN A 110 2.88 -17.04 -1.14
C GLN A 110 3.27 -18.32 -0.40
N PRO A 111 4.22 -18.26 0.54
CA PRO A 111 4.47 -19.40 1.39
C PRO A 111 3.15 -19.77 2.04
N THR A 112 2.81 -21.06 2.05
CA THR A 112 1.60 -21.64 2.67
C THR A 112 1.43 -21.28 4.16
N LYS A 113 2.38 -20.53 4.73
CA LYS A 113 2.40 -19.94 6.05
C LYS A 113 2.61 -18.42 5.93
N ILE A 114 1.51 -17.68 5.81
CA ILE A 114 1.43 -16.22 6.03
C ILE A 114 2.09 -15.79 7.36
N ASP A 115 2.23 -16.75 8.27
CA ASP A 115 2.84 -16.67 9.60
C ASP A 115 4.31 -16.21 9.63
N ASN A 116 5.01 -16.24 8.49
CA ASN A 116 6.43 -15.87 8.40
C ASN A 116 6.67 -14.42 7.95
N ILE A 117 5.61 -13.65 7.67
CA ILE A 117 5.74 -12.30 7.10
C ILE A 117 5.89 -11.28 8.23
N ILE A 118 7.09 -10.69 8.33
CA ILE A 118 7.50 -9.77 9.41
C ILE A 118 6.64 -8.51 9.45
N GLU A 119 6.12 -8.05 8.30
CA GLU A 119 5.34 -6.81 8.16
C GLU A 119 3.99 -6.85 8.90
N TYR A 120 3.40 -8.02 9.13
CA TYR A 120 2.13 -8.11 9.84
C TYR A 120 2.27 -8.01 11.37
N ARG A 121 3.49 -7.99 11.93
CA ARG A 121 3.76 -8.00 13.40
C ARG A 121 3.16 -6.84 14.21
N GLY A 122 2.70 -5.76 13.57
CA GLY A 122 2.12 -4.58 14.26
C GLY A 122 0.65 -4.77 14.62
N ILE A 123 -0.20 -5.01 13.62
CA ILE A 123 -1.66 -5.19 13.79
C ILE A 123 -1.98 -6.59 14.35
N THR A 124 -1.16 -7.60 14.05
CA THR A 124 -1.33 -8.97 14.58
C THR A 124 -1.21 -9.05 16.10
N LYS A 125 -0.52 -8.11 16.76
CA LYS A 125 -0.42 -8.05 18.24
C LYS A 125 -1.73 -7.69 18.92
N CYS A 126 -2.62 -6.95 18.26
CA CYS A 126 -3.94 -6.60 18.80
C CYS A 126 -4.89 -7.80 18.81
N VAL A 127 -4.68 -8.76 17.89
CA VAL A 127 -5.49 -9.98 17.78
C VAL A 127 -4.57 -11.18 17.48
N PRO A 128 -3.80 -11.66 18.47
CA PRO A 128 -2.76 -12.68 18.29
C PRO A 128 -3.30 -14.07 17.92
N HIS A 129 -4.61 -14.28 18.09
CA HIS A 129 -5.32 -15.49 17.67
C HIS A 129 -6.36 -15.23 16.58
N GLY A 130 -6.23 -14.09 15.88
CA GLY A 130 -7.10 -13.71 14.78
C GLY A 130 -7.00 -14.72 13.63
N PHE A 131 -8.11 -14.93 12.94
CA PHE A 131 -8.25 -15.93 11.87
C PHE A 131 -7.16 -15.84 10.79
N ILE A 132 -6.75 -14.61 10.45
CA ILE A 132 -5.76 -14.28 9.41
C ILE A 132 -4.32 -14.39 9.95
N ASN A 133 -4.15 -14.25 11.27
CA ASN A 133 -2.85 -14.05 11.92
C ASN A 133 -2.33 -15.31 12.62
N ALA A 134 -3.23 -16.25 12.92
CA ALA A 134 -2.89 -17.44 13.67
C ALA A 134 -2.13 -18.43 12.78
N GLN A 135 -1.06 -19.00 13.35
CA GLN A 135 -0.21 -19.94 12.66
C GLN A 135 -1.04 -21.07 12.04
N THR A 136 -0.82 -21.38 10.76
CA THR A 136 -1.58 -22.42 10.05
C THR A 136 -1.18 -23.81 10.56
N THR A 137 -1.82 -24.21 11.66
CA THR A 137 -1.81 -25.57 12.23
C THR A 137 -3.11 -26.30 11.92
N LYS A 138 -3.15 -27.63 12.09
CA LYS A 138 -4.36 -28.45 11.91
C LYS A 138 -5.56 -27.91 12.72
N LYS A 139 -5.33 -27.51 13.98
CA LYS A 139 -6.36 -26.96 14.88
C LYS A 139 -6.95 -25.64 14.37
N THR A 140 -6.10 -24.74 13.85
CA THR A 140 -6.54 -23.49 13.21
C THR A 140 -7.30 -23.77 11.93
N PHE A 141 -6.86 -24.71 11.11
CA PHE A 141 -7.55 -25.08 9.87
C PHE A 141 -8.97 -25.61 10.15
N GLU A 142 -9.13 -26.48 11.16
CA GLU A 142 -10.44 -26.96 11.60
C GLU A 142 -11.33 -25.83 12.12
N ARG A 143 -10.78 -24.88 12.89
CA ARG A 143 -11.50 -23.66 13.30
C ARG A 143 -11.91 -22.81 12.10
N ARG A 144 -11.05 -22.69 11.08
CA ARG A 144 -11.37 -21.96 9.85
C ARG A 144 -12.54 -22.58 9.11
N LYS A 145 -12.51 -23.91 8.93
CA LYS A 145 -13.57 -24.69 8.30
C LYS A 145 -14.91 -24.61 9.06
N LEU A 146 -14.86 -24.63 10.39
CA LEU A 146 -16.04 -24.46 11.23
C LEU A 146 -16.69 -23.09 11.02
N PHE A 147 -15.89 -22.02 10.96
CA PHE A 147 -16.39 -20.66 10.74
C PHE A 147 -16.97 -20.47 9.33
N THR A 148 -16.34 -21.00 8.28
CA THR A 148 -16.89 -20.89 6.93
C THR A 148 -18.19 -21.69 6.76
N ASN A 149 -18.31 -22.85 7.41
CA ASN A 149 -19.56 -23.60 7.52
C ASN A 149 -20.66 -22.80 8.22
N LEU A 150 -20.35 -22.13 9.35
CA LEU A 150 -21.33 -21.33 10.10
C LEU A 150 -21.86 -20.13 9.30
N LEU A 151 -21.07 -19.61 8.38
CA LEU A 151 -21.43 -18.48 7.53
C LEU A 151 -22.01 -18.92 6.18
N ASN A 152 -22.19 -20.22 5.92
CA ASN A 152 -22.56 -20.77 4.61
C ASN A 152 -21.67 -20.24 3.46
N LEU A 153 -20.38 -20.05 3.73
CA LEU A 153 -19.39 -19.58 2.75
C LEU A 153 -18.61 -20.73 2.09
N ASN A 154 -18.96 -21.98 2.40
CA ASN A 154 -18.43 -23.18 1.76
C ASN A 154 -19.37 -23.67 0.66
#